data_AF-A0A261BGQ6-F1
#
_entry.id   AF-A0A261BGQ6-F1
#
_cell.length_a   1.000
_cell.length_b   1.000
_cell.length_c   1.000
_cell.angle_alpha   90.00
_cell.angle_beta   90.00
_cell.angle_gamma   90.00
#
_symmetry.space_group_name_H-M   'P 1'
#
loop_
_entity.id
_entity.type
_entity.pdbx_description
1 polymer ?
#
loop_
_entity_poly.entity_id
_entity_poly.type
_entity_poly.pdbx_seq_one_letter_code
_entity_poly.pdbx_strand_id
1 'polypeptide(L)'
;MSSRRQLRVVLARNPPDAFANCPIFPTLDVIVQCPFPGWTVEVLKMLGDALKWDIIPVVTPTIVGGLDWGTMTGNDTWKGVLGYLQNGTADAAALMYQKTDLRNEFFDFSYPVNNVQPVFVVRKKTENLGSVLWNAFKPFTIEVWLCLLASLIVNLFVMIAISRVEVKLLFRDRFRPFEMLWHLVQLQLDEKSDDMLFYTLSGNIVLFIFALLQTGTLIELYKGILLTSLITSNGDNPFANADEMIKLIGAKKYHLTTNYMGNWYFDDLQHSDQQHFVKLRAATSSNPVIPAASVSAALDLVDTGKYIYPIQQDSLAMQMSKERCNYVYVSDGMPQVSSFFVFKKNFSGLEEFNRQIIMNQVFIQRTFNKYFNEGFKLGFIPKCAIVEETKSDASKPLDIESVIGVFTIGALGIAASFIVFVVEIYHYWHMRILARRARMRDPWNVRNLARIAQIHFTTSQQYSEIDVMRLVDALNASSISQSSSDSSI
;
A
#
# COMPACT_ATOMS: atom_id res chain seq x y z
N MET A 1 -25.79 -62.97 8.49
CA MET A 1 -25.57 -61.50 8.57
C MET A 1 -24.08 -61.25 8.35
N SER A 2 -23.68 -60.80 7.17
CA SER A 2 -22.29 -60.40 6.92
C SER A 2 -22.00 -59.15 7.75
N SER A 3 -20.99 -59.20 8.64
CA SER A 3 -20.58 -58.04 9.44
C SER A 3 -20.13 -56.94 8.50
N ARG A 4 -20.84 -55.80 8.49
CA ARG A 4 -20.41 -54.63 7.75
C ARG A 4 -19.03 -54.19 8.24
N ARG A 5 -18.18 -53.76 7.31
CA ARG A 5 -16.84 -53.25 7.65
C ARG A 5 -17.00 -51.97 8.44
N GLN A 6 -16.32 -51.88 9.58
CA GLN A 6 -16.29 -50.67 10.40
C GLN A 6 -15.13 -49.78 9.96
N LEU A 7 -15.37 -48.48 9.84
CA LEU A 7 -14.37 -47.46 9.54
C LEU A 7 -14.33 -46.45 10.68
N ARG A 8 -13.25 -46.43 11.46
CA ARG A 8 -13.07 -45.43 12.53
C ARG A 8 -12.53 -44.14 11.92
N VAL A 9 -13.27 -43.04 12.04
CA VAL A 9 -12.95 -41.79 11.35
C VAL A 9 -12.80 -40.65 12.34
N VAL A 10 -11.65 -39.97 12.29
CA VAL A 10 -11.43 -38.75 13.05
C VAL A 10 -12.32 -37.64 12.51
N LEU A 11 -13.13 -37.04 13.39
CA LEU A 11 -13.99 -35.90 13.12
C LEU A 11 -13.64 -34.79 14.10
N ALA A 12 -13.29 -33.62 13.56
CA ALA A 12 -12.93 -32.46 14.36
C ALA A 12 -13.96 -31.35 14.20
N ARG A 13 -14.11 -30.51 15.23
CA ARG A 13 -14.94 -29.30 15.16
C ARG A 13 -14.23 -28.24 14.30
N ASN A 14 -14.22 -28.45 12.98
CA ASN A 14 -13.49 -27.60 12.02
C ASN A 14 -14.39 -27.27 10.83
N PRO A 15 -15.16 -26.17 10.88
CA PRO A 15 -15.92 -25.72 9.74
C PRO A 15 -15.00 -25.30 8.57
N PRO A 16 -15.35 -25.58 7.32
CA PRO A 16 -16.56 -26.25 6.85
C PRO A 16 -16.48 -27.78 6.74
N ASP A 17 -15.38 -28.42 7.18
CA ASP A 17 -15.26 -29.89 7.18
C ASP A 17 -16.40 -30.53 7.99
N ALA A 18 -16.52 -30.14 9.26
CA ALA A 18 -17.58 -30.58 10.16
C ALA A 18 -18.04 -29.44 11.08
N PHE A 19 -19.35 -29.22 11.12
CA PHE A 19 -19.96 -28.16 11.91
C PHE A 19 -20.33 -28.66 13.30
N ALA A 20 -19.93 -27.88 14.30
CA ALA A 20 -20.13 -28.18 15.71
C ALA A 20 -21.46 -27.66 16.28
N ASN A 21 -22.22 -26.88 15.50
CA ASN A 21 -23.46 -26.21 15.91
C ASN A 21 -24.72 -27.09 15.77
N CYS A 22 -24.56 -28.33 15.30
CA CYS A 22 -25.65 -29.29 15.23
C CYS A 22 -26.03 -29.82 16.62
N PRO A 23 -27.29 -30.22 16.85
CA PRO A 23 -27.74 -30.68 18.18
C PRO A 23 -26.93 -31.84 18.75
N ILE A 24 -26.41 -32.70 17.88
CA ILE A 24 -25.55 -33.83 18.21
C ILE A 24 -24.27 -33.70 17.37
N PHE A 25 -23.10 -33.89 17.97
CA PHE A 25 -21.84 -33.88 17.25
C PHE A 25 -21.11 -35.22 17.39
N PRO A 26 -20.73 -35.88 16.29
CA PRO A 26 -20.99 -35.51 14.90
C PRO A 26 -22.40 -35.95 14.47
N THR A 27 -23.09 -35.11 13.69
CA THR A 27 -24.31 -35.51 12.99
C THR A 27 -23.90 -36.06 11.61
N LEU A 28 -24.01 -37.36 11.38
CA LEU A 28 -23.60 -37.97 10.09
C LEU A 28 -24.66 -37.80 8.99
N ASP A 29 -25.93 -37.70 9.36
CA ASP A 29 -27.06 -37.58 8.44
C ASP A 29 -27.55 -36.14 8.32
N VAL A 30 -27.93 -35.71 7.11
CA VAL A 30 -28.59 -34.41 6.93
C VAL A 30 -30.00 -34.50 7.51
N ILE A 31 -30.22 -33.80 8.62
CA ILE A 31 -31.52 -33.70 9.31
C ILE A 31 -32.04 -32.28 9.28
N VAL A 32 -33.35 -32.09 9.47
CA VAL A 32 -33.98 -30.75 9.44
C VAL A 32 -33.33 -29.79 10.44
N GLN A 33 -32.92 -30.29 11.62
CA GLN A 33 -32.26 -29.51 12.67
C GLN A 33 -30.77 -29.25 12.40
N CYS A 34 -30.17 -29.90 11.41
CA CYS A 34 -28.76 -29.79 11.02
C CYS A 34 -28.64 -30.02 9.49
N PRO A 35 -29.06 -29.04 8.67
CA PRO A 35 -28.99 -29.18 7.21
C PRO A 35 -27.55 -29.08 6.66
N PHE A 36 -26.60 -28.62 7.49
CA PHE A 36 -25.19 -28.44 7.16
C PHE A 36 -24.28 -29.11 8.21
N PRO A 37 -24.26 -30.45 8.31
CA PRO A 37 -23.40 -31.16 9.26
C PRO A 37 -21.90 -31.00 8.98
N GLY A 38 -21.52 -30.68 7.73
CA GLY A 38 -20.14 -30.62 7.29
C GLY A 38 -19.97 -31.15 5.88
N TRP A 39 -19.11 -30.52 5.09
CA TRP A 39 -18.83 -30.99 3.74
C TRP A 39 -18.17 -32.38 3.76
N THR A 40 -17.14 -32.58 4.59
CA THR A 40 -16.47 -33.89 4.69
C THR A 40 -17.40 -34.93 5.31
N VAL A 41 -18.31 -34.52 6.20
CA VAL A 41 -19.29 -35.41 6.85
C VAL A 41 -20.30 -35.94 5.84
N GLU A 42 -20.91 -35.09 5.02
CA GLU A 42 -21.87 -35.52 4.00
C GLU A 42 -21.22 -36.41 2.94
N VAL A 43 -20.02 -36.05 2.49
CA VAL A 43 -19.25 -36.86 1.52
C VAL A 43 -18.89 -38.21 2.13
N LEU A 44 -18.37 -38.23 3.37
CA LEU A 44 -18.02 -39.47 4.07
C LEU A 44 -19.24 -40.38 4.25
N LYS A 45 -20.39 -39.81 4.66
CA LYS A 45 -21.63 -40.56 4.85
C LYS A 45 -22.11 -41.20 3.56
N MET A 46 -22.13 -40.43 2.46
CA MET A 46 -22.48 -40.93 1.13
C MET A 46 -21.58 -42.09 0.71
N LEU A 47 -20.26 -41.96 0.90
CA LEU A 47 -19.29 -43.03 0.58
C LEU A 47 -19.49 -44.26 1.46
N GLY A 48 -19.74 -44.07 2.76
CA GLY A 48 -20.03 -45.15 3.70
C GLY A 48 -21.27 -45.95 3.30
N ASP A 49 -22.34 -45.27 2.88
CA ASP A 49 -23.58 -45.91 2.44
C ASP A 49 -23.40 -46.67 1.12
N ALA A 50 -22.67 -46.09 0.16
CA ALA A 50 -22.34 -46.75 -1.11
C ALA A 50 -21.50 -48.02 -0.91
N LEU A 51 -20.59 -48.01 0.07
CA LEU A 51 -19.73 -49.15 0.43
C LEU A 51 -20.39 -50.13 1.42
N LYS A 52 -21.53 -49.76 2.01
CA LYS A 52 -22.14 -50.47 3.15
C LYS A 52 -21.18 -50.62 4.34
N TRP A 53 -20.41 -49.58 4.61
CA TRP A 53 -19.50 -49.49 5.75
C TRP A 53 -20.15 -48.74 6.91
N ASP A 54 -19.87 -49.18 8.14
CA ASP A 54 -20.35 -48.52 9.34
C ASP A 54 -19.28 -47.51 9.81
N ILE A 55 -19.64 -46.23 9.82
CA ILE A 55 -18.74 -45.13 10.22
C ILE A 55 -18.76 -45.00 11.74
N ILE A 56 -17.61 -45.17 12.38
CA ILE A 56 -17.42 -45.00 13.82
C ILE A 56 -16.70 -43.66 14.06
N PRO A 57 -17.37 -42.64 14.59
CA PRO A 57 -16.75 -41.34 14.80
C PRO A 57 -15.74 -41.37 15.96
N VAL A 58 -14.55 -40.82 15.72
CA VAL A 58 -13.53 -40.53 16.73
C VAL A 58 -13.43 -39.01 16.84
N VAL A 59 -14.02 -38.43 17.88
CA VAL A 59 -14.15 -36.97 18.02
C VAL A 59 -12.90 -36.39 18.69
N THR A 60 -12.31 -35.37 18.07
CA THR A 60 -11.21 -34.62 18.70
C THR A 60 -11.74 -33.72 19.83
N PRO A 61 -10.99 -33.53 20.92
CA PRO A 61 -11.39 -32.64 22.02
C PRO A 61 -11.22 -31.14 21.69
N THR A 62 -10.81 -30.80 20.47
CA THR A 62 -10.46 -29.44 20.07
C THR A 62 -11.69 -28.55 19.84
N ILE A 63 -11.53 -27.26 20.17
CA ILE A 63 -12.51 -26.22 19.84
C ILE A 63 -12.35 -25.74 18.39
N VAL A 64 -13.36 -25.05 17.88
CA VAL A 64 -13.33 -24.44 16.54
C VAL A 64 -12.13 -23.50 16.41
N GLY A 65 -11.33 -23.67 15.36
CA GLY A 65 -10.13 -22.88 15.09
C GLY A 65 -8.87 -23.29 15.86
N GLY A 66 -8.96 -24.28 16.76
CA GLY A 66 -7.84 -24.83 17.54
C GLY A 66 -7.40 -26.23 17.10
N LEU A 67 -7.67 -26.61 15.84
CA LEU A 67 -7.33 -27.93 15.33
C LEU A 67 -5.83 -28.07 15.08
N ASP A 68 -5.22 -29.06 15.74
CA ASP A 68 -3.90 -29.56 15.40
C ASP A 68 -4.04 -30.58 14.24
N TRP A 69 -3.71 -30.14 13.04
CA TRP A 69 -3.74 -30.95 11.81
C TRP A 69 -2.72 -32.09 11.82
N GLY A 70 -1.75 -32.04 12.72
CA GLY A 70 -0.69 -33.02 12.86
C GLY A 70 0.65 -32.48 12.39
N THR A 71 1.59 -32.46 13.33
CA THR A 71 2.99 -32.09 13.11
C THR A 71 3.87 -33.25 13.52
N MET A 72 4.91 -33.51 12.74
CA MET A 72 5.93 -34.49 13.07
C MET A 72 6.79 -33.94 14.22
N THR A 73 6.82 -34.66 15.34
CA THR A 73 7.83 -34.48 16.38
C THR A 73 9.06 -35.31 16.02
N GLY A 74 10.26 -34.82 16.34
CA GLY A 74 11.58 -35.26 15.83
C GLY A 74 12.04 -36.71 16.07
N ASN A 75 11.11 -37.64 16.28
CA ASN A 75 11.30 -39.09 16.38
C ASN A 75 10.27 -39.81 15.49
N ASP A 76 10.05 -39.37 14.24
CA ASP A 76 9.06 -39.96 13.30
C ASP A 76 7.64 -40.15 13.87
N THR A 77 7.29 -39.32 14.84
CA THR A 77 6.05 -39.42 15.62
C THR A 77 5.16 -38.25 15.27
N TRP A 78 3.88 -38.51 15.01
CA TRP A 78 2.92 -37.49 14.63
C TRP A 78 2.03 -37.13 15.82
N LYS A 79 1.83 -35.83 16.01
CA LYS A 79 0.82 -35.27 16.93
C LYS A 79 -0.46 -34.93 16.17
N GLY A 80 -1.42 -34.31 16.86
CA GLY A 80 -2.68 -33.88 16.27
C GLY A 80 -3.48 -35.02 15.65
N VAL A 81 -4.27 -34.68 14.64
CA VAL A 81 -5.13 -35.64 13.92
C VAL A 81 -4.34 -36.78 13.29
N LEU A 82 -3.18 -36.49 12.68
CA LEU A 82 -2.33 -37.52 12.07
C LEU A 82 -1.78 -38.52 13.10
N GLY A 83 -1.57 -38.09 14.34
CA GLY A 83 -1.22 -38.98 15.46
C GLY A 83 -2.28 -40.04 15.77
N TYR A 84 -3.57 -39.72 15.62
CA TYR A 84 -4.65 -40.72 15.81
C TYR A 84 -4.58 -41.84 14.76
N LEU A 85 -4.14 -41.52 13.54
CA LEU A 85 -3.98 -42.48 12.46
C LEU A 85 -2.72 -43.32 12.66
N GLN A 86 -1.59 -42.69 13.02
CA GLN A 86 -0.34 -43.40 13.27
C GLN A 86 -0.44 -44.35 14.46
N ASN A 87 -1.13 -43.94 15.54
CA ASN A 87 -1.34 -44.76 16.73
C ASN A 87 -2.43 -45.83 16.55
N GLY A 88 -3.10 -45.88 15.40
CA GLY A 88 -4.16 -46.85 15.10
C GLY A 88 -5.47 -46.63 15.87
N THR A 89 -5.64 -45.47 16.52
CA THR A 89 -6.88 -45.06 17.19
C THR A 89 -8.01 -44.87 16.18
N ALA A 90 -7.69 -44.36 15.00
CA ALA A 90 -8.60 -44.22 13.87
C ALA A 90 -7.99 -44.79 12.58
N ASP A 91 -8.84 -45.09 11.60
CA ASP A 91 -8.44 -45.63 10.29
C ASP A 91 -8.35 -44.54 9.22
N ALA A 92 -9.16 -43.48 9.34
CA ALA A 92 -9.16 -42.32 8.45
C ALA A 92 -9.44 -41.01 9.20
N ALA A 93 -9.18 -39.87 8.56
CA ALA A 93 -9.56 -38.54 9.03
C ALA A 93 -10.46 -37.85 8.00
N ALA A 94 -11.63 -37.36 8.45
CA ALA A 94 -12.59 -36.66 7.61
C ALA A 94 -12.33 -35.15 7.60
N LEU A 95 -11.19 -34.77 7.03
CA LEU A 95 -10.74 -33.38 6.86
C LEU A 95 -10.16 -33.21 5.46
N MET A 96 -10.17 -31.98 4.93
CA MET A 96 -9.60 -31.66 3.62
C MET A 96 -8.07 -31.51 3.67
N TYR A 97 -7.35 -32.63 3.64
CA TYR A 97 -5.88 -32.63 3.68
C TYR A 97 -5.24 -32.43 2.32
N GLN A 98 -4.11 -31.72 2.30
CA GLN A 98 -3.22 -31.65 1.14
C GLN A 98 -2.13 -32.70 1.30
N LYS A 99 -1.79 -33.30 0.16
CA LYS A 99 -0.73 -34.28 0.07
C LYS A 99 0.61 -33.56 -0.03
N THR A 100 1.49 -33.80 0.95
CA THR A 100 2.90 -33.39 0.92
C THR A 100 3.78 -34.63 0.87
N ASP A 101 5.03 -34.49 0.41
CA ASP A 101 5.96 -35.62 0.31
C ASP A 101 6.18 -36.26 1.69
N LEU A 102 6.41 -35.43 2.71
CA LEU A 102 6.58 -35.86 4.10
C LEU A 102 5.36 -36.66 4.61
N ARG A 103 4.13 -36.20 4.37
CA ARG A 103 2.94 -36.90 4.86
C ARG A 103 2.67 -38.19 4.09
N ASN A 104 3.05 -38.25 2.80
CA ASN A 104 2.86 -39.42 1.94
C ASN A 104 3.74 -40.62 2.34
N GLU A 105 4.87 -40.36 3.01
CA GLU A 105 5.71 -41.42 3.60
C GLU A 105 4.98 -42.18 4.71
N PHE A 106 4.23 -41.48 5.56
CA PHE A 106 3.61 -42.03 6.78
C PHE A 106 2.13 -42.38 6.64
N PHE A 107 1.43 -41.80 5.67
CA PHE A 107 -0.02 -41.97 5.51
C PHE A 107 -0.39 -42.26 4.05
N ASP A 108 -1.58 -42.81 3.86
CA ASP A 108 -2.15 -43.01 2.53
C ASP A 108 -3.26 -41.98 2.27
N PHE A 109 -3.36 -41.54 1.02
CA PHE A 109 -4.31 -40.52 0.59
C PHE A 109 -5.32 -41.13 -0.37
N SER A 110 -6.57 -40.67 -0.30
CA SER A 110 -7.62 -41.06 -1.24
C SER A 110 -7.36 -40.54 -2.66
N TYR A 111 -8.28 -40.82 -3.58
CA TYR A 111 -8.46 -40.04 -4.79
C TYR A 111 -8.84 -38.58 -4.41
N PRO A 112 -8.40 -37.54 -5.15
CA PRO A 112 -8.72 -36.16 -4.81
C PRO A 112 -10.23 -35.92 -4.81
N VAL A 113 -10.69 -35.18 -3.80
CA VAL A 113 -12.12 -34.88 -3.60
C VAL A 113 -12.47 -33.43 -3.95
N ASN A 114 -11.48 -32.55 -4.01
CA ASN A 114 -11.61 -31.18 -4.49
C ASN A 114 -10.23 -30.62 -4.90
N ASN A 115 -10.21 -29.55 -5.69
CA ASN A 115 -9.02 -28.75 -5.96
C ASN A 115 -9.20 -27.35 -5.41
N VAL A 116 -8.19 -26.83 -4.72
CA VAL A 116 -8.17 -25.48 -4.17
C VAL A 116 -6.91 -24.76 -4.55
N GLN A 117 -7.00 -23.44 -4.66
CA GLN A 117 -5.84 -22.58 -4.78
C GLN A 117 -5.50 -21.95 -3.43
N PRO A 118 -4.22 -21.91 -3.02
CA PRO A 118 -3.79 -21.07 -1.91
C PRO A 118 -3.99 -19.59 -2.25
N VAL A 119 -4.37 -18.82 -1.26
CA VAL A 119 -4.69 -17.39 -1.40
C VAL A 119 -3.98 -16.62 -0.29
N PHE A 120 -3.37 -15.50 -0.66
CA PHE A 120 -2.81 -14.55 0.29
C PHE A 120 -3.86 -13.53 0.67
N VAL A 121 -4.28 -13.55 1.94
CA VAL A 121 -5.14 -12.50 2.50
C VAL A 121 -4.26 -11.36 2.96
N VAL A 122 -4.54 -10.18 2.43
CA VAL A 122 -3.84 -8.94 2.77
C VAL A 122 -4.84 -7.80 2.89
N ARG A 123 -4.53 -6.81 3.73
CA ARG A 123 -5.34 -5.59 3.81
C ARG A 123 -5.25 -4.80 2.49
N LYS A 124 -6.40 -4.29 2.04
CA LYS A 124 -6.53 -3.35 0.94
C LYS A 124 -5.57 -2.18 1.12
N LYS A 125 -4.91 -1.79 0.04
CA LYS A 125 -4.08 -0.59 0.03
C LYS A 125 -4.96 0.63 0.24
N THR A 126 -4.79 1.32 1.35
CA THR A 126 -5.39 2.63 1.56
C THR A 126 -4.46 3.69 1.00
N GLU A 127 -4.99 4.61 0.19
CA GLU A 127 -4.25 5.80 -0.19
C GLU A 127 -4.07 6.67 1.06
N ASN A 128 -2.81 6.92 1.43
CA ASN A 128 -2.50 7.83 2.53
C ASN A 128 -2.31 9.23 1.97
N LEU A 129 -2.57 10.26 2.78
CA LEU A 129 -2.39 11.66 2.38
C LEU A 129 -1.02 11.90 1.72
N GLY A 130 0.04 11.30 2.27
CA GLY A 130 1.38 11.34 1.69
C GLY A 130 1.45 10.79 0.26
N SER A 131 0.91 9.60 -0.01
CA SER A 131 0.91 9.03 -1.38
C SER A 131 0.10 9.86 -2.36
N VAL A 132 -0.96 10.50 -1.86
CA VAL A 132 -1.87 11.34 -2.65
C VAL A 132 -1.20 12.66 -3.04
N LEU A 133 -0.41 13.27 -2.15
CA LEU A 133 0.36 14.49 -2.46
C LEU A 133 1.35 14.28 -3.61
N TRP A 134 1.87 13.07 -3.78
CA TRP A 134 2.82 12.71 -4.85
C TRP A 134 2.15 12.26 -6.15
N ASN A 135 0.81 12.29 -6.25
CA ASN A 135 0.09 11.82 -7.44
C ASN A 135 0.54 12.50 -8.74
N ALA A 136 0.86 13.79 -8.69
CA ALA A 136 1.37 14.54 -9.85
C ALA A 136 2.70 13.99 -10.40
N PHE A 137 3.51 13.34 -9.56
CA PHE A 137 4.82 12.82 -9.97
C PHE A 137 4.81 11.33 -10.37
N LYS A 138 3.67 10.65 -10.23
CA LYS A 138 3.49 9.25 -10.66
C LYS A 138 3.74 8.96 -12.15
N PRO A 139 3.48 9.88 -13.11
CA PRO A 139 3.54 9.56 -14.55
C PRO A 139 4.91 9.08 -15.04
N PHE A 140 5.99 9.59 -14.45
CA PHE A 140 7.36 9.28 -14.85
C PHE A 140 8.15 8.68 -13.69
N THR A 141 9.02 7.73 -14.01
CA THR A 141 9.94 7.18 -13.02
C THR A 141 11.01 8.22 -12.66
N ILE A 142 11.68 8.04 -11.52
CA ILE A 142 12.70 8.98 -11.05
C ILE A 142 13.85 9.14 -12.06
N GLU A 143 14.19 8.06 -12.78
CA GLU A 143 15.21 8.07 -13.82
C GLU A 143 14.84 8.99 -14.98
N VAL A 144 13.57 8.98 -15.40
CA VAL A 144 13.06 9.87 -16.45
C VAL A 144 13.07 11.32 -15.95
N TRP A 145 12.64 11.59 -14.72
CA TRP A 145 12.73 12.93 -14.12
C TRP A 145 14.16 13.47 -14.09
N LEU A 146 15.14 12.63 -13.76
CA LEU A 146 16.56 13.00 -13.76
C LEU A 146 17.08 13.27 -15.19
N CYS A 147 16.66 12.48 -16.18
CA CYS A 147 16.98 12.72 -17.59
C CYS A 147 16.40 14.04 -18.10
N LEU A 148 15.16 14.38 -17.71
CA LEU A 148 14.53 15.67 -18.03
C LEU A 148 15.28 16.84 -17.39
N LEU A 149 15.68 16.72 -16.13
CA LEU A 149 16.48 17.74 -15.46
C LEU A 149 17.85 17.91 -16.14
N ALA A 150 18.51 16.80 -16.48
CA ALA A 150 19.80 16.84 -17.17
C ALA A 150 19.69 17.48 -18.56
N SER A 151 18.65 17.16 -19.33
CA SER A 151 18.43 17.75 -20.65
C SER A 151 18.16 19.26 -20.55
N LEU A 152 17.41 19.71 -19.54
CA LEU A 152 17.15 21.14 -19.30
C LEU A 152 18.46 21.88 -18.98
N ILE A 153 19.32 21.32 -18.13
CA ILE A 153 20.62 21.91 -17.80
C ILE A 153 21.52 22.00 -19.03
N VAL A 154 21.59 20.93 -19.84
CA VAL A 154 22.38 20.92 -21.08
C VAL A 154 21.88 21.98 -22.06
N ASN A 155 20.56 22.09 -22.26
CA ASN A 155 19.98 23.10 -23.13
C ASN A 155 20.25 24.53 -22.64
N LEU A 156 20.20 24.77 -21.31
CA LEU A 156 20.59 26.05 -20.73
C LEU A 156 22.04 26.41 -21.08
N PHE A 157 22.98 25.47 -20.92
CA PHE A 157 24.38 25.70 -21.26
C PHE A 157 24.58 26.00 -22.74
N VAL A 158 23.91 25.26 -23.63
CA VAL A 158 23.98 25.50 -25.07
C VAL A 158 23.45 26.88 -25.44
N MET A 159 22.28 27.27 -24.92
CA MET A 159 21.70 28.58 -25.18
C MET A 159 22.55 29.73 -24.62
N ILE A 160 23.13 29.55 -23.43
CA ILE A 160 24.09 30.50 -22.86
C ILE A 160 25.33 30.62 -23.77
N ALA A 161 25.86 29.51 -24.28
CA ALA A 161 27.02 29.52 -25.16
C ALA A 161 26.72 30.24 -26.48
N ILE A 162 25.58 29.94 -27.11
CA ILE A 162 25.13 30.61 -28.35
C ILE A 162 24.96 32.11 -28.11
N SER A 163 24.28 32.50 -27.02
CA SER A 163 24.07 33.91 -26.71
C SER A 163 25.37 34.66 -26.41
N ARG A 164 26.34 34.01 -25.76
CA ARG A 164 27.70 34.56 -25.55
C ARG A 164 28.43 34.80 -26.88
N VAL A 165 28.27 33.90 -27.85
CA VAL A 165 28.84 34.05 -29.19
C VAL A 165 28.16 35.20 -29.93
N GLU A 166 26.84 35.33 -29.87
CA GLU A 166 26.11 36.43 -30.51
C GLU A 166 26.53 37.81 -29.99
N VAL A 167 26.76 37.94 -28.68
CA VAL A 167 27.27 39.19 -28.07
C VAL A 167 28.69 39.48 -28.57
N LYS A 168 29.54 38.45 -28.67
CA LYS A 168 30.90 38.61 -29.20
C LYS A 168 30.91 39.01 -30.68
N LEU A 169 29.91 38.58 -31.44
CA LEU A 169 29.69 38.94 -32.85
C LEU A 169 28.90 40.25 -33.03
N LEU A 170 28.59 40.97 -31.94
CA LEU A 170 27.83 42.24 -31.95
C LEU A 170 26.40 42.12 -32.51
N PHE A 171 25.83 40.92 -32.54
CA PHE A 171 24.42 40.73 -32.91
C PHE A 171 23.46 41.04 -31.76
N ARG A 172 23.94 41.08 -30.51
CA ARG A 172 23.14 41.34 -29.31
C ARG A 172 23.86 42.25 -28.31
N ASP A 173 23.18 43.28 -27.83
CA ASP A 173 23.78 44.32 -26.96
C ASP A 173 24.01 43.88 -25.51
N ARG A 174 23.18 42.97 -24.98
CA ARG A 174 23.20 42.58 -23.57
C ARG A 174 22.99 41.09 -23.39
N PHE A 175 23.76 40.49 -22.48
CA PHE A 175 23.62 39.11 -22.05
C PHE A 175 23.42 39.04 -20.53
N ARG A 176 22.32 38.43 -20.12
CA ARG A 176 22.03 38.12 -18.70
C ARG A 176 21.66 36.63 -18.60
N PRO A 177 22.48 35.81 -17.93
CA PRO A 177 22.25 34.37 -17.88
C PRO A 177 20.96 34.00 -17.12
N PHE A 178 20.56 34.80 -16.13
CA PHE A 178 19.32 34.60 -15.38
C PHE A 178 18.06 34.84 -16.23
N GLU A 179 18.08 35.81 -17.15
CA GLU A 179 16.97 36.02 -18.09
C GLU A 179 16.83 34.83 -19.05
N MET A 180 17.95 34.27 -19.50
CA MET A 180 17.93 33.04 -20.32
C MET A 180 17.40 31.83 -19.57
N LEU A 181 17.77 31.66 -18.28
CA LEU A 181 17.19 30.64 -17.42
C LEU A 181 15.68 30.83 -17.28
N TRP A 182 15.22 32.07 -17.10
CA TRP A 182 13.79 32.38 -16.99
C TRP A 182 13.03 32.07 -18.28
N HIS A 183 13.55 32.46 -19.44
CA HIS A 183 12.95 32.12 -20.74
C HIS A 183 12.85 30.61 -20.96
N LEU A 184 13.87 29.85 -20.52
CA LEU A 184 13.84 28.38 -20.57
C LEU A 184 12.72 27.79 -19.71
N VAL A 185 12.52 28.34 -18.51
CA VAL A 185 11.43 27.92 -17.61
C VAL A 185 10.06 28.29 -18.21
N GLN A 186 9.91 29.45 -18.83
CA GLN A 186 8.68 29.84 -19.50
C GLN A 186 8.34 28.87 -20.63
N LEU A 187 9.32 28.53 -21.48
CA LEU A 187 9.13 27.58 -22.57
C LEU A 187 8.80 26.16 -22.05
N GLN A 188 9.30 25.79 -20.87
CA GLN A 188 8.95 24.54 -20.19
C GLN A 188 7.51 24.51 -19.68
N LEU A 189 6.89 25.67 -19.44
CA LEU A 189 5.51 25.84 -19.00
C LEU A 189 4.55 26.16 -20.16
N ASP A 190 5.01 26.01 -21.41
CA ASP A 190 4.27 26.37 -22.62
C ASP A 190 3.92 27.87 -22.69
N GLU A 191 4.68 28.71 -21.99
CA GLU A 191 4.61 30.17 -22.10
C GLU A 191 5.70 30.69 -23.04
N LYS A 192 5.28 31.35 -24.12
CA LYS A 192 6.21 31.96 -25.08
C LYS A 192 6.56 33.39 -24.65
N SER A 193 7.85 33.71 -24.62
CA SER A 193 8.34 35.10 -24.58
C SER A 193 8.80 35.55 -25.97
N ASP A 194 8.50 36.80 -26.31
CA ASP A 194 8.89 37.38 -27.61
C ASP A 194 10.40 37.64 -27.71
N ASP A 195 11.06 37.86 -26.58
CA ASP A 195 12.51 38.16 -26.48
C ASP A 195 13.42 36.92 -26.55
N MET A 196 12.86 35.75 -26.85
CA MET A 196 13.57 34.46 -26.82
C MET A 196 14.24 34.09 -28.15
N LEU A 197 13.90 34.77 -29.26
CA LEU A 197 14.46 34.48 -30.57
C LEU A 197 15.95 34.82 -30.63
N PHE A 198 16.72 33.94 -31.28
CA PHE A 198 18.13 34.16 -31.55
C PHE A 198 18.31 34.84 -32.92
N TYR A 199 19.38 35.60 -33.09
CA TYR A 199 19.71 36.17 -34.41
C TYR A 199 20.37 35.13 -35.32
N THR A 200 21.05 34.15 -34.72
CA THR A 200 21.69 33.06 -35.44
C THR A 200 20.70 31.94 -35.79
N LEU A 201 20.86 31.38 -37.00
CA LEU A 201 20.07 30.21 -37.43
C LEU A 201 20.28 29.02 -36.48
N SER A 202 21.51 28.81 -36.00
CA SER A 202 21.82 27.74 -35.05
C SER A 202 21.05 27.88 -33.73
N GLY A 203 20.97 29.11 -33.17
CA GLY A 203 20.17 29.37 -31.96
C GLY A 203 18.69 29.10 -32.19
N ASN A 204 18.14 29.52 -33.32
CA ASN A 204 16.73 29.28 -33.64
C ASN A 204 16.42 27.81 -33.90
N ILE A 205 17.34 27.04 -34.49
CA ILE A 205 17.17 25.59 -34.66
C ILE A 205 17.17 24.89 -33.29
N VAL A 206 18.11 25.22 -32.40
CA VAL A 206 18.16 24.64 -31.04
C VAL A 206 16.87 24.97 -30.28
N LEU A 207 16.43 26.23 -30.34
CA LEU A 207 15.19 26.67 -29.72
C LEU A 207 13.97 25.93 -30.27
N PHE A 208 13.90 25.77 -31.60
CA PHE A 208 12.81 25.05 -32.27
C PHE A 208 12.78 23.57 -31.88
N ILE A 209 13.92 22.87 -31.91
CA ILE A 209 14.00 21.45 -31.52
C ILE A 209 13.61 21.29 -30.06
N PHE A 210 14.09 22.17 -29.18
CA PHE A 210 13.75 22.12 -27.77
C PHE A 210 12.26 22.39 -27.53
N ALA A 211 11.68 23.40 -28.17
CA ALA A 211 10.24 23.67 -28.11
C ALA A 211 9.43 22.47 -28.60
N LEU A 212 9.78 21.90 -29.76
CA LEU A 212 9.11 20.73 -30.33
C LEU A 212 9.13 19.54 -29.37
N LEU A 213 10.29 19.23 -28.80
CA LEU A 213 10.41 18.14 -27.83
C LEU A 213 9.64 18.44 -26.55
N GLN A 214 9.80 19.64 -25.98
CA GLN A 214 9.21 19.98 -24.70
C GLN A 214 7.70 20.18 -24.78
N THR A 215 7.24 21.18 -25.54
CA THR A 215 5.82 21.53 -25.62
C THR A 215 5.06 20.59 -26.54
N GLY A 216 5.66 20.21 -27.68
CA GLY A 216 5.02 19.34 -28.66
C GLY A 216 4.91 17.88 -28.25
N THR A 217 5.82 17.35 -27.41
CA THR A 217 5.81 15.92 -27.04
C THR A 217 5.75 15.67 -25.53
N LEU A 218 6.67 16.21 -24.74
CA LEU A 218 6.79 15.83 -23.32
C LEU A 218 5.61 16.32 -22.48
N ILE A 219 5.15 17.55 -22.67
CA ILE A 219 3.99 18.10 -21.95
C ILE A 219 2.72 17.32 -22.30
N GLU A 220 2.48 17.01 -23.58
CA GLU A 220 1.29 16.27 -24.00
C GLU A 220 1.33 14.80 -23.52
N LEU A 221 2.49 14.16 -23.56
CA LEU A 221 2.68 12.82 -22.97
C LEU A 221 2.42 12.83 -21.47
N TYR A 222 2.96 13.83 -20.75
CA TYR A 222 2.73 13.97 -19.32
C TYR A 222 1.25 14.18 -19.01
N LYS A 223 0.55 15.07 -19.73
CA LYS A 223 -0.90 15.29 -19.59
C LYS A 223 -1.69 14.00 -19.80
N GLY A 224 -1.39 13.24 -20.85
CA GLY A 224 -2.09 12.00 -21.17
C GLY A 224 -1.86 10.88 -20.15
N ILE A 225 -0.61 10.68 -19.72
CA ILE A 225 -0.25 9.65 -18.73
C ILE A 225 -0.75 10.04 -17.34
N LEU A 226 -0.67 11.33 -16.96
CA LEU A 226 -1.21 11.81 -15.70
C LEU A 226 -2.72 11.60 -15.63
N LEU A 227 -3.46 11.97 -16.68
CA LEU A 227 -4.89 11.74 -16.76
C LEU A 227 -5.22 10.25 -16.61
N THR A 228 -4.52 9.39 -17.36
CA THR A 228 -4.70 7.94 -17.28
C THR A 228 -4.42 7.44 -15.86
N SER A 229 -3.29 7.81 -15.26
CA SER A 229 -2.89 7.39 -13.91
C SER A 229 -3.82 7.87 -12.80
N LEU A 230 -4.49 9.01 -12.99
CA LEU A 230 -5.45 9.55 -12.01
C LEU A 230 -6.82 8.89 -12.14
N ILE A 231 -7.19 8.45 -13.34
CA ILE A 231 -8.47 7.80 -13.62
C ILE A 231 -8.42 6.29 -13.36
N THR A 232 -7.29 5.64 -13.66
CA THR A 232 -7.07 4.24 -13.33
C THR A 232 -6.85 4.13 -11.83
N SER A 233 -7.80 3.55 -11.09
CA SER A 233 -7.50 3.10 -9.74
C SER A 233 -6.42 2.04 -9.84
N ASN A 234 -5.21 2.31 -9.35
CA ASN A 234 -4.27 1.24 -9.04
C ASN A 234 -5.04 0.28 -8.13
N GLY A 235 -5.28 -0.95 -8.58
CA GLY A 235 -6.17 -1.88 -7.88
C GLY A 235 -5.85 -1.95 -6.39
N ASP A 236 -6.87 -2.29 -5.59
CA ASP A 236 -6.76 -2.38 -4.13
C ASP A 236 -5.62 -3.31 -3.65
N ASN A 237 -5.09 -4.14 -4.56
CA ASN A 237 -4.04 -5.14 -4.34
C ASN A 237 -2.70 -4.46 -4.01
N PRO A 238 -2.10 -4.77 -2.85
CA PRO A 238 -0.78 -4.24 -2.49
C PRO A 238 0.38 -4.82 -3.31
N PHE A 239 0.18 -5.95 -3.96
CA PHE A 239 1.13 -6.62 -4.86
C PHE A 239 0.36 -7.44 -5.91
N ALA A 240 0.95 -7.65 -7.08
CA ALA A 240 0.30 -8.31 -8.20
C ALA A 240 0.32 -9.85 -8.08
N ASN A 241 1.42 -10.43 -7.59
CA ASN A 241 1.62 -11.88 -7.58
C ASN A 241 2.47 -12.37 -6.40
N ALA A 242 2.56 -13.69 -6.26
CA ALA A 242 3.34 -14.37 -5.23
C ALA A 242 4.85 -14.02 -5.25
N ASP A 243 5.45 -13.82 -6.42
CA ASP A 243 6.88 -13.46 -6.53
C ASP A 243 7.16 -12.03 -6.00
N GLU A 244 6.29 -11.08 -6.30
CA GLU A 244 6.37 -9.72 -5.75
C GLU A 244 6.17 -9.72 -4.23
N MET A 245 5.20 -10.50 -3.75
CA MET A 245 5.00 -10.72 -2.32
C MET A 245 6.29 -11.19 -1.62
N ILE A 246 6.98 -12.18 -2.18
CA ILE A 246 8.25 -12.69 -1.61
C ILE A 246 9.30 -11.59 -1.53
N LYS A 247 9.43 -10.76 -2.58
CA LYS A 247 10.37 -9.61 -2.57
C LYS A 247 10.03 -8.62 -1.46
N LEU A 248 8.74 -8.33 -1.25
CA LEU A 248 8.29 -7.41 -0.20
C LEU A 248 8.51 -7.97 1.21
N ILE A 249 8.36 -9.29 1.40
CA ILE A 249 8.69 -9.98 2.65
C ILE A 249 10.21 -9.93 2.91
N GLY A 250 11.03 -10.18 1.89
CA GLY A 250 12.49 -10.06 1.99
C GLY A 250 12.96 -8.64 2.31
N ALA A 251 12.25 -7.62 1.80
CA ALA A 251 12.46 -6.22 2.13
C ALA A 251 11.89 -5.80 3.50
N LYS A 252 11.34 -6.75 4.28
CA LYS A 252 10.69 -6.52 5.59
C LYS A 252 9.55 -5.50 5.57
N LYS A 253 8.90 -5.33 4.42
CA LYS A 253 7.69 -4.48 4.30
C LYS A 253 6.45 -5.22 4.81
N TYR A 254 6.41 -6.53 4.63
CA TYR A 254 5.36 -7.40 5.14
C TYR A 254 5.94 -8.57 5.94
N HIS A 255 5.14 -9.11 6.85
CA HIS A 255 5.42 -10.32 7.61
C HIS A 255 4.38 -11.39 7.28
N LEU A 256 4.79 -12.66 7.24
CA LEU A 256 3.82 -13.75 7.16
C LEU A 256 3.25 -14.04 8.54
N THR A 257 1.94 -14.30 8.61
CA THR A 257 1.25 -14.75 9.81
C THR A 257 0.51 -16.04 9.55
N THR A 258 0.30 -16.83 10.60
CA THR A 258 -0.55 -18.02 10.55
C THR A 258 -1.07 -18.37 11.93
N ASN A 259 -2.26 -18.96 12.00
CA ASN A 259 -2.78 -19.54 13.23
C ASN A 259 -2.12 -20.89 13.59
N TYR A 260 -1.49 -21.56 12.63
CA TYR A 260 -0.90 -22.89 12.83
C TYR A 260 0.29 -23.14 11.90
N MET A 261 1.43 -23.54 12.48
CA MET A 261 2.67 -23.81 11.74
C MET A 261 2.73 -25.21 11.14
N GLY A 262 1.97 -26.18 11.65
CA GLY A 262 1.90 -27.53 11.10
C GLY A 262 0.91 -27.70 9.95
N ASN A 263 0.53 -26.60 9.29
CA ASN A 263 -0.28 -26.70 8.09
C ASN A 263 0.60 -27.17 6.93
N TRP A 264 0.00 -27.69 5.86
CA TRP A 264 0.76 -28.21 4.72
C TRP A 264 1.62 -27.12 4.05
N TYR A 265 1.17 -25.86 4.05
CA TYR A 265 1.85 -24.75 3.40
C TYR A 265 3.20 -24.45 4.05
N PHE A 266 3.25 -24.47 5.38
CA PHE A 266 4.48 -24.28 6.15
C PHE A 266 5.32 -25.56 6.24
N ASP A 267 4.70 -26.74 6.18
CA ASP A 267 5.42 -28.01 5.98
C ASP A 267 6.21 -27.96 4.65
N ASP A 268 5.55 -27.60 3.54
CA ASP A 268 6.19 -27.45 2.22
C ASP A 268 7.18 -26.29 2.19
N LEU A 269 6.90 -25.18 2.89
CA LEU A 269 7.87 -24.10 3.05
C LEU A 269 9.21 -24.63 3.60
N GLN A 270 9.19 -25.60 4.51
CA GLN A 270 10.39 -26.17 5.11
C GLN A 270 11.03 -27.27 4.25
N HIS A 271 10.24 -28.13 3.62
CA HIS A 271 10.71 -29.37 3.01
C HIS A 271 10.65 -29.42 1.48
N SER A 272 9.83 -28.59 0.84
CA SER A 272 9.61 -28.63 -0.62
C SER A 272 10.76 -27.98 -1.40
N ASP A 273 11.09 -28.56 -2.55
CA ASP A 273 12.08 -28.03 -3.50
C ASP A 273 11.46 -27.16 -4.60
N GLN A 274 10.15 -26.89 -4.54
CA GLN A 274 9.51 -26.02 -5.52
C GLN A 274 10.08 -24.60 -5.44
N GLN A 275 10.32 -23.98 -6.61
CA GLN A 275 10.99 -22.68 -6.71
C GLN A 275 10.33 -21.58 -5.86
N HIS A 276 8.99 -21.59 -5.77
CA HIS A 276 8.22 -20.69 -4.92
C HIS A 276 8.62 -20.81 -3.43
N PHE A 277 8.57 -22.03 -2.88
CA PHE A 277 8.91 -22.29 -1.49
C PHE A 277 10.39 -22.07 -1.19
N VAL A 278 11.29 -22.37 -2.13
CA VAL A 278 12.74 -22.08 -1.98
C VAL A 278 12.99 -20.58 -1.85
N LYS A 279 12.39 -19.76 -2.74
CA LYS A 279 12.49 -18.29 -2.66
C LYS A 279 11.86 -17.76 -1.37
N LEU A 280 10.70 -18.29 -0.98
CA LEU A 280 10.00 -17.87 0.23
C LEU A 280 10.77 -18.26 1.50
N ARG A 281 11.42 -19.43 1.53
CA ARG A 281 12.29 -19.89 2.62
C ARG A 281 13.49 -18.95 2.79
N ALA A 282 14.09 -18.52 1.67
CA ALA A 282 15.16 -17.53 1.70
C ALA A 282 14.68 -16.20 2.29
N ALA A 283 13.51 -15.69 1.88
CA ALA A 283 12.96 -14.45 2.42
C ALA A 283 12.61 -14.56 3.92
N THR A 284 11.96 -15.65 4.32
CA THR A 284 11.53 -15.89 5.70
C THR A 284 12.67 -16.20 6.67
N SER A 285 13.84 -16.64 6.17
CA SER A 285 15.05 -16.76 7.00
C SER A 285 15.48 -15.44 7.63
N SER A 286 15.30 -14.33 6.90
CA SER A 286 15.61 -12.97 7.37
C SER A 286 14.44 -12.26 8.07
N ASN A 287 13.23 -12.81 7.91
CA ASN A 287 11.97 -12.25 8.35
C ASN A 287 11.00 -13.38 8.75
N PRO A 288 11.08 -13.89 9.99
CA PRO A 288 10.38 -15.10 10.41
C PRO A 288 8.86 -14.94 10.39
N VAL A 289 8.17 -16.05 10.18
CA VAL A 289 6.70 -16.13 10.23
C VAL A 289 6.24 -15.93 11.68
N ILE A 290 5.23 -15.09 11.88
CA ILE A 290 4.70 -14.75 13.20
C ILE A 290 3.46 -15.61 13.47
N PRO A 291 3.51 -16.57 14.41
CA PRO A 291 2.35 -17.37 14.76
C PRO A 291 1.33 -16.55 15.57
N ALA A 292 0.05 -16.78 15.29
CA ALA A 292 -1.08 -16.24 16.02
C ALA A 292 -1.82 -17.37 16.76
N ALA A 293 -2.50 -17.05 17.85
CA ALA A 293 -3.18 -18.03 18.68
C ALA A 293 -4.46 -18.61 18.04
N SER A 294 -5.04 -17.91 17.07
CA SER A 294 -6.29 -18.31 16.40
C SER A 294 -6.39 -17.70 15.01
N VAL A 295 -7.36 -18.17 14.22
CA VAL A 295 -7.69 -17.59 12.92
C VAL A 295 -8.05 -16.10 13.05
N SER A 296 -8.86 -15.73 14.07
CA SER A 296 -9.21 -14.33 14.31
C SER A 296 -7.98 -13.49 14.63
N ALA A 297 -7.10 -13.97 15.50
CA ALA A 297 -5.87 -13.25 15.85
C ALA A 297 -4.93 -13.08 14.65
N ALA A 298 -4.86 -14.07 13.75
CA ALA A 298 -4.11 -13.95 12.50
C ALA A 298 -4.70 -12.86 11.59
N LEU A 299 -6.03 -12.82 11.45
CA LEU A 299 -6.72 -11.79 10.69
C LEU A 299 -6.58 -10.39 11.34
N ASP A 300 -6.57 -10.29 12.68
CA ASP A 300 -6.33 -9.03 13.40
C ASP A 300 -4.92 -8.48 13.13
N LEU A 301 -3.93 -9.36 12.94
CA LEU A 301 -2.61 -8.95 12.47
C LEU A 301 -2.67 -8.45 11.01
N VAL A 302 -3.41 -9.11 10.12
CA VAL A 302 -3.60 -8.63 8.74
C VAL A 302 -4.27 -7.25 8.73
N ASP A 303 -5.20 -6.98 9.63
CA ASP A 303 -5.82 -5.66 9.78
C ASP A 303 -4.81 -4.57 10.09
N THR A 304 -3.65 -4.85 10.67
CA THR A 304 -2.61 -3.81 10.86
C THR A 304 -2.01 -3.32 9.54
N GLY A 305 -2.21 -4.04 8.43
CA GLY A 305 -1.70 -3.71 7.09
C GLY A 305 -0.25 -4.11 6.84
N LYS A 306 0.42 -4.76 7.80
CA LYS A 306 1.81 -5.23 7.67
C LYS A 306 1.95 -6.74 7.55
N TYR A 307 0.85 -7.47 7.63
CA TYR A 307 0.86 -8.93 7.65
C TYR A 307 0.11 -9.51 6.47
N ILE A 308 0.58 -10.67 6.03
CA ILE A 308 -0.02 -11.46 4.97
C ILE A 308 -0.32 -12.84 5.54
N TYR A 309 -1.55 -13.30 5.36
CA TYR A 309 -1.98 -14.60 5.85
C TYR A 309 -2.26 -15.54 4.68
N PRO A 310 -1.37 -16.52 4.40
CA PRO A 310 -1.64 -17.56 3.42
C PRO A 310 -2.69 -18.53 3.96
N ILE A 311 -3.79 -18.66 3.22
CA ILE A 311 -4.92 -19.53 3.56
C ILE A 311 -5.36 -20.31 2.33
N GLN A 312 -6.30 -21.23 2.49
CA GLN A 312 -6.89 -22.00 1.39
C GLN A 312 -8.34 -21.58 1.17
N GLN A 313 -8.81 -21.67 -0.08
CA GLN A 313 -10.19 -21.36 -0.43
C GLN A 313 -11.24 -22.17 0.34
N ASP A 314 -10.90 -23.40 0.75
CA ASP A 314 -11.77 -24.30 1.49
C ASP A 314 -11.58 -24.24 3.02
N SER A 315 -10.72 -23.36 3.53
CA SER A 315 -10.40 -23.28 4.95
C SER A 315 -11.40 -22.46 5.78
N LEU A 316 -11.42 -22.71 7.09
CA LEU A 316 -12.09 -21.85 8.08
C LEU A 316 -11.66 -20.38 7.95
N ALA A 317 -10.36 -20.15 7.72
CA ALA A 317 -9.80 -18.82 7.60
C ALA A 317 -10.34 -18.06 6.38
N MET A 318 -10.63 -18.75 5.27
CA MET A 318 -11.31 -18.13 4.13
C MET A 318 -12.70 -17.66 4.51
N GLN A 319 -13.48 -18.50 5.19
CA GLN A 319 -14.83 -18.14 5.60
C GLN A 319 -14.84 -16.96 6.59
N MET A 320 -13.95 -16.96 7.59
CA MET A 320 -13.82 -15.86 8.55
C MET A 320 -13.29 -14.57 7.92
N SER A 321 -12.39 -14.67 6.93
CA SER A 321 -11.87 -13.48 6.24
C SER A 321 -12.96 -12.71 5.50
N LYS A 322 -13.99 -13.40 4.99
CA LYS A 322 -15.14 -12.78 4.28
C LYS A 322 -16.00 -11.91 5.21
N GLU A 323 -15.88 -12.05 6.52
CA GLU A 323 -16.56 -11.19 7.49
C GLU A 323 -15.96 -9.76 7.52
N ARG A 324 -14.79 -9.55 6.90
CA ARG A 324 -14.08 -8.27 6.87
C ARG A 324 -13.96 -7.75 5.43
N CYS A 325 -14.44 -6.53 5.19
CA CYS A 325 -14.47 -5.94 3.84
C CYS A 325 -13.14 -5.33 3.37
N ASN A 326 -12.18 -5.19 4.27
CA ASN A 326 -10.93 -4.48 4.03
C ASN A 326 -9.83 -5.38 3.46
N TYR A 327 -10.18 -6.56 2.97
CA TYR A 327 -9.22 -7.54 2.45
C TYR A 327 -9.22 -7.63 0.95
N VAL A 328 -8.07 -8.07 0.45
CA VAL A 328 -7.89 -8.55 -0.91
C VAL A 328 -7.25 -9.93 -0.86
N TYR A 329 -7.58 -10.70 -1.90
CA TYR A 329 -7.20 -12.08 -2.09
C TYR A 329 -6.28 -12.16 -3.31
N VAL A 330 -5.00 -12.43 -3.10
CA VAL A 330 -4.04 -12.59 -4.19
C VAL A 330 -3.70 -14.07 -4.33
N SER A 331 -4.01 -14.67 -5.48
CA SER A 331 -3.73 -16.08 -5.78
C SER A 331 -2.77 -16.27 -6.98
N ASP A 332 -2.48 -15.19 -7.71
CA ASP A 332 -1.64 -15.24 -8.90
C ASP A 332 -0.22 -15.72 -8.58
N GLY A 333 0.23 -16.72 -9.32
CA GLY A 333 1.52 -17.38 -9.13
C GLY A 333 1.48 -18.60 -8.18
N MET A 334 0.33 -18.94 -7.61
CA MET A 334 0.17 -20.17 -6.80
C MET A 334 -0.43 -21.32 -7.62
N PRO A 335 0.16 -22.53 -7.58
CA PRO A 335 -0.45 -23.70 -8.21
C PRO A 335 -1.74 -24.11 -7.50
N GLN A 336 -2.64 -24.77 -8.23
CA GLN A 336 -3.76 -25.48 -7.60
C GLN A 336 -3.24 -26.72 -6.88
N VAL A 337 -3.79 -26.97 -5.69
CA VAL A 337 -3.49 -28.14 -4.85
C VAL A 337 -4.77 -28.92 -4.60
N SER A 338 -4.68 -30.25 -4.61
CA SER A 338 -5.83 -31.11 -4.37
C SER A 338 -6.02 -31.41 -2.88
N SER A 339 -7.28 -31.53 -2.46
CA SER A 339 -7.69 -31.95 -1.13
C SER A 339 -8.11 -33.43 -1.14
N PHE A 340 -7.80 -34.15 -0.07
CA PHE A 340 -7.90 -35.61 0.05
C PHE A 340 -8.42 -36.02 1.43
N PHE A 341 -9.03 -37.20 1.51
CA PHE A 341 -9.15 -37.92 2.77
C PHE A 341 -7.83 -38.64 3.08
N VAL A 342 -7.42 -38.63 4.35
CA VAL A 342 -6.21 -39.31 4.80
C VAL A 342 -6.57 -40.58 5.56
N PHE A 343 -5.81 -41.63 5.29
CA PHE A 343 -5.91 -42.95 5.90
C PHE A 343 -4.60 -43.30 6.59
N LYS A 344 -4.69 -44.18 7.59
CA LYS A 344 -3.50 -44.84 8.14
C LYS A 344 -2.75 -45.58 7.03
N LYS A 345 -1.43 -45.73 7.17
CA LYS A 345 -0.61 -46.44 6.19
C LYS A 345 -1.11 -47.87 5.94
N ASN A 346 -1.05 -48.30 4.68
CA ASN A 346 -1.44 -49.61 4.19
C ASN A 346 -2.92 -49.96 4.49
N PHE A 347 -3.83 -49.01 4.32
CA PHE A 347 -5.26 -49.26 4.52
C PHE A 347 -5.85 -50.13 3.41
N SER A 348 -6.33 -51.33 3.77
CA SER A 348 -6.81 -52.34 2.81
C SER A 348 -8.10 -52.00 2.06
N GLY A 349 -8.80 -50.91 2.40
CA GLY A 349 -10.06 -50.50 1.75
C GLY A 349 -9.92 -49.29 0.84
N LEU A 350 -8.69 -48.82 0.61
CA LEU A 350 -8.45 -47.55 -0.07
C LEU A 350 -8.90 -47.60 -1.53
N GLU A 351 -8.71 -48.73 -2.21
CA GLU A 351 -9.08 -48.90 -3.62
C GLU A 351 -10.60 -48.83 -3.81
N GLU A 352 -11.37 -49.53 -2.98
CA GLU A 352 -12.83 -49.49 -3.04
C GLU A 352 -13.36 -48.10 -2.70
N PHE A 353 -12.74 -47.42 -1.72
CA PHE A 353 -13.08 -46.05 -1.34
C PHE A 353 -12.83 -45.08 -2.51
N ASN A 354 -11.67 -45.18 -3.15
CA ASN A 354 -11.30 -44.37 -4.31
C ASN A 354 -12.25 -44.59 -5.49
N ARG A 355 -12.66 -45.83 -5.75
CA ARG A 355 -13.65 -46.13 -6.80
C ARG A 355 -14.97 -45.42 -6.54
N GLN A 356 -15.43 -45.36 -5.29
CA GLN A 356 -16.67 -44.66 -4.95
C GLN A 356 -16.54 -43.14 -5.03
N ILE A 357 -15.38 -42.58 -4.71
CA ILE A 357 -15.10 -41.15 -4.95
C ILE A 357 -15.24 -40.83 -6.44
N ILE A 358 -14.67 -41.65 -7.32
CA ILE A 358 -14.72 -41.44 -8.77
C ILE A 358 -16.16 -41.60 -9.29
N MET A 359 -16.90 -42.62 -8.83
CA MET A 359 -18.28 -42.86 -9.26
C MET A 359 -19.27 -41.77 -8.81
N ASN A 360 -18.99 -41.10 -7.70
CA ASN A 360 -19.91 -40.12 -7.08
C ASN A 360 -19.41 -38.67 -7.16
N GLN A 361 -18.55 -38.34 -8.12
CA GLN A 361 -18.01 -36.98 -8.31
C GLN A 361 -19.10 -35.90 -8.40
N VAL A 362 -20.23 -36.18 -9.06
CA VAL A 362 -21.36 -35.24 -9.19
C VAL A 362 -21.93 -34.85 -7.82
N PHE A 363 -22.06 -35.83 -6.90
CA PHE A 363 -22.52 -35.56 -5.54
C PHE A 363 -21.50 -34.71 -4.78
N ILE A 364 -20.20 -35.04 -4.90
CA ILE A 364 -19.12 -34.32 -4.24
C ILE A 364 -19.09 -32.85 -4.70
N GLN A 365 -19.18 -32.60 -6.01
CA GLN A 365 -19.19 -31.25 -6.57
C GLN A 365 -20.45 -30.45 -6.19
N ARG A 366 -21.64 -31.08 -6.20
CA ARG A 366 -22.87 -30.43 -5.75
C ARG A 366 -22.78 -30.06 -4.27
N THR A 367 -22.24 -30.95 -3.45
CA THR A 367 -22.00 -30.71 -2.02
C THR A 367 -20.98 -29.60 -1.85
N PHE A 368 -19.93 -29.54 -2.67
CA PHE A 368 -18.98 -28.42 -2.66
C PHE A 368 -19.69 -27.09 -2.94
N ASN A 369 -20.50 -27.00 -3.99
CA ASN A 369 -21.27 -25.78 -4.29
C ASN A 369 -22.18 -25.39 -3.11
N LYS A 370 -22.87 -26.36 -2.49
CA LYS A 370 -23.71 -26.14 -1.30
C LYS A 370 -22.93 -25.47 -0.17
N TYR A 371 -21.70 -25.89 0.13
CA TYR A 371 -20.97 -25.38 1.30
C TYR A 371 -20.14 -24.11 1.02
N PHE A 372 -19.56 -24.00 -0.17
CA PHE A 372 -18.58 -22.95 -0.47
C PHE A 372 -19.14 -21.80 -1.32
N ASN A 373 -20.13 -22.09 -2.19
CA ASN A 373 -20.67 -21.13 -3.15
C ASN A 373 -22.07 -20.63 -2.77
N GLU A 374 -22.95 -21.52 -2.33
CA GLU A 374 -24.39 -21.21 -2.21
C GLU A 374 -24.90 -21.09 -0.76
N GLY A 375 -24.38 -21.87 0.20
CA GLY A 375 -25.28 -22.34 1.27
C GLY A 375 -24.93 -22.09 2.73
N PHE A 376 -23.72 -21.71 3.15
CA PHE A 376 -23.49 -21.50 4.60
C PHE A 376 -22.58 -20.32 4.95
N LYS A 377 -23.11 -19.43 5.79
CA LYS A 377 -22.36 -18.32 6.41
C LYS A 377 -22.11 -18.67 7.87
N LEU A 378 -20.84 -18.84 8.26
CA LEU A 378 -20.44 -19.09 9.66
C LEU A 378 -20.89 -17.97 10.60
N GLY A 379 -20.93 -16.73 10.09
CA GLY A 379 -21.34 -15.55 10.82
C GLY A 379 -22.04 -14.52 9.93
N PHE A 380 -22.17 -13.30 10.44
CA PHE A 380 -22.69 -12.19 9.66
C PHE A 380 -21.63 -11.71 8.67
N ILE A 381 -21.83 -12.03 7.39
CA ILE A 381 -21.05 -11.43 6.32
C ILE A 381 -21.66 -10.05 6.05
N PRO A 382 -20.96 -8.95 6.39
CA PRO A 382 -21.45 -7.62 6.04
C PRO A 382 -21.62 -7.55 4.52
N LYS A 383 -22.64 -6.81 4.07
CA LYS A 383 -22.70 -6.38 2.67
C LYS A 383 -21.56 -5.40 2.48
N CYS A 384 -20.36 -5.93 2.24
CA CYS A 384 -19.27 -5.13 1.72
C CYS A 384 -19.79 -4.44 0.48
N ALA A 385 -19.51 -3.14 0.34
CA ALA A 385 -19.71 -2.49 -0.94
C ALA A 385 -18.99 -3.38 -1.94
N ILE A 386 -19.78 -4.04 -2.79
CA ILE A 386 -19.25 -4.71 -3.96
C ILE A 386 -18.72 -3.50 -4.72
N VAL A 387 -17.42 -3.22 -4.60
CA VAL A 387 -16.73 -2.56 -5.69
C VAL A 387 -16.96 -3.58 -6.78
N GLU A 388 -18.00 -3.34 -7.58
CA GLU A 388 -18.30 -4.17 -8.70
C GLU A 388 -16.95 -4.44 -9.35
N GLU A 389 -16.64 -5.70 -9.63
CA GLU A 389 -15.86 -6.02 -10.81
C GLU A 389 -16.67 -5.56 -12.05
N THR A 390 -17.16 -4.30 -12.06
CA THR A 390 -17.28 -3.55 -13.28
C THR A 390 -15.87 -3.56 -13.78
N LYS A 391 -15.68 -4.45 -14.77
CA LYS A 391 -14.65 -4.41 -15.78
C LYS A 391 -13.79 -3.17 -15.61
N SER A 392 -12.49 -3.41 -15.47
CA SER A 392 -11.31 -2.55 -15.62
C SER A 392 -11.39 -1.25 -16.47
N ASP A 393 -12.53 -0.90 -17.04
CA ASP A 393 -12.79 0.15 -18.02
C ASP A 393 -13.71 1.27 -17.50
N ALA A 394 -14.33 1.14 -16.32
CA ALA A 394 -15.13 2.23 -15.75
C ALA A 394 -14.22 3.26 -15.05
N SER A 395 -13.96 4.37 -15.74
CA SER A 395 -13.17 5.50 -15.24
C SER A 395 -13.70 6.04 -13.91
N LYS A 396 -12.88 6.02 -12.86
CA LYS A 396 -13.23 6.67 -11.58
C LYS A 396 -13.30 8.18 -11.82
N PRO A 397 -14.34 8.90 -11.34
CA PRO A 397 -14.36 10.35 -11.41
C PRO A 397 -13.18 10.93 -10.61
N LEU A 398 -12.61 12.03 -11.12
CA LEU A 398 -11.46 12.68 -10.49
C LEU A 398 -11.87 13.28 -9.14
N ASP A 399 -11.28 12.76 -8.07
CA ASP A 399 -11.57 13.21 -6.70
C ASP A 399 -10.66 14.36 -6.28
N ILE A 400 -11.12 15.21 -5.37
CA ILE A 400 -10.34 16.33 -4.84
C ILE A 400 -9.09 15.83 -4.11
N GLU A 401 -9.19 14.68 -3.45
CA GLU A 401 -8.04 14.02 -2.84
C GLU A 401 -6.95 13.80 -3.89
N SER A 402 -7.30 13.28 -5.07
CA SER A 402 -6.31 12.94 -6.10
C SER A 402 -5.49 14.13 -6.63
N VAL A 403 -6.00 15.36 -6.54
CA VAL A 403 -5.38 16.60 -7.06
C VAL A 403 -4.82 17.50 -5.95
N ILE A 404 -5.09 17.21 -4.68
CA ILE A 404 -4.72 18.08 -3.55
C ILE A 404 -3.22 18.41 -3.51
N GLY A 405 -2.36 17.47 -3.95
CA GLY A 405 -0.92 17.67 -4.07
C GLY A 405 -0.54 18.89 -4.91
N VAL A 406 -1.19 19.08 -6.06
CA VAL A 406 -0.93 20.21 -6.96
C VAL A 406 -1.26 21.54 -6.28
N PHE A 407 -2.41 21.61 -5.60
CA PHE A 407 -2.80 22.81 -4.84
C PHE A 407 -1.84 23.11 -3.70
N THR A 408 -1.35 22.08 -2.98
CA THR A 408 -0.37 22.28 -1.90
C THR A 408 0.97 22.83 -2.41
N ILE A 409 1.46 22.36 -3.56
CA ILE A 409 2.70 22.87 -4.17
C ILE A 409 2.52 24.34 -4.59
N GLY A 410 1.37 24.68 -5.19
CA GLY A 410 1.05 26.06 -5.55
C GLY A 410 1.00 26.99 -4.33
N ALA A 411 0.36 26.56 -3.25
CA ALA A 411 0.30 27.33 -2.01
C ALA A 411 1.69 27.55 -1.39
N LEU A 412 2.55 26.53 -1.37
CA LEU A 412 3.93 26.63 -0.90
C LEU A 412 4.76 27.58 -1.79
N GLY A 413 4.57 27.55 -3.11
CA GLY A 413 5.24 28.46 -4.05
C GLY A 413 4.87 29.92 -3.84
N ILE A 414 3.58 30.22 -3.66
CA ILE A 414 3.10 31.58 -3.36
C ILE A 414 3.64 32.06 -2.01
N ALA A 415 3.62 31.20 -0.99
CA ALA A 415 4.17 31.55 0.33
C ALA A 415 5.68 31.85 0.25
N ALA A 416 6.45 31.04 -0.48
CA ALA A 416 7.88 31.27 -0.69
C ALA A 416 8.13 32.59 -1.43
N SER A 417 7.36 32.89 -2.48
CA SER A 417 7.44 34.15 -3.23
C SER A 417 7.16 35.36 -2.33
N PHE A 418 6.14 35.28 -1.48
CA PHE A 418 5.82 36.34 -0.51
C PHE A 418 6.95 36.56 0.50
N ILE A 419 7.56 35.48 1.01
CA ILE A 419 8.70 35.56 1.92
C ILE A 419 9.90 36.25 1.23
N VAL A 420 10.23 35.85 0.00
CA VAL A 420 11.31 36.49 -0.78
C VAL A 420 11.04 37.97 -0.98
N PHE A 421 9.80 38.35 -1.34
CA PHE A 421 9.41 39.74 -1.51
C PHE A 421 9.56 40.57 -0.22
N VAL A 422 9.16 40.02 0.94
CA VAL A 422 9.35 40.68 2.23
C VAL A 422 10.84 40.85 2.55
N VAL A 423 11.66 39.84 2.27
CA VAL A 423 13.13 39.91 2.44
C VAL A 423 13.74 40.97 1.53
N GLU A 424 13.30 41.07 0.28
CA GLU A 424 13.75 42.10 -0.67
C GLU A 424 13.39 43.51 -0.19
N ILE A 425 12.17 43.73 0.30
CA ILE A 425 11.76 45.01 0.88
C ILE A 425 12.63 45.36 2.09
N TYR A 426 12.84 44.39 3.00
CA TYR A 426 13.66 44.60 4.19
C TYR A 426 15.11 44.95 3.82
N HIS A 427 15.69 44.20 2.88
CA HIS A 427 17.04 44.46 2.38
C HIS A 427 17.14 45.83 1.70
N TYR A 428 16.15 46.19 0.87
CA TYR A 428 16.09 47.50 0.23
C TYR A 428 16.03 48.63 1.26
N TRP A 429 15.16 48.51 2.26
CA TRP A 429 15.05 49.49 3.35
C TRP A 429 16.35 49.63 4.14
N HIS A 430 16.96 48.51 4.53
CA HIS A 430 18.19 48.49 5.29
C HIS A 430 19.36 49.10 4.49
N MET A 431 19.50 48.76 3.20
CA MET A 431 20.50 49.35 2.32
C MET A 431 20.28 50.86 2.12
N ARG A 432 19.03 51.31 2.05
CA ARG A 432 18.72 52.74 1.91
C ARG A 432 19.03 53.50 3.20
N ILE A 433 18.81 52.92 4.38
CA ILE A 433 19.21 53.48 5.67
C ILE A 433 20.75 53.53 5.77
N LEU A 434 21.45 52.46 5.42
CA LEU A 434 22.91 52.45 5.39
C LEU A 434 23.48 53.47 4.41
N ALA A 435 22.91 53.61 3.22
CA ALA A 435 23.30 54.62 2.24
C ALA A 435 22.98 56.05 2.69
N ARG A 436 21.93 56.26 3.49
CA ARG A 436 21.65 57.55 4.15
C ARG A 436 22.66 57.83 5.26
N ARG A 437 22.98 56.85 6.11
CA ARG A 437 24.00 56.96 7.16
C ARG A 437 25.41 57.18 6.59
N ALA A 438 25.75 56.54 5.48
CA ALA A 438 27.02 56.74 4.77
C ALA A 438 27.12 58.15 4.18
N ARG A 439 26.05 58.67 3.54
CA ARG A 439 25.99 60.06 3.06
C ARG A 439 26.09 61.12 4.16
N MET A 440 25.63 60.81 5.37
CA MET A 440 25.81 61.68 6.55
C MET A 440 27.23 61.61 7.14
N ARG A 441 28.01 60.59 6.80
CA ARG A 441 29.39 60.40 7.26
C ARG A 441 30.44 60.96 6.29
N ASP A 442 30.04 61.33 5.07
CA ASP A 442 30.89 62.03 4.09
C ASP A 442 31.14 63.48 4.51
N PRO A 443 32.38 63.88 4.89
CA PRO A 443 32.68 65.21 5.43
C PRO A 443 32.40 66.35 4.42
N TRP A 444 32.47 66.03 3.13
CA TRP A 444 32.25 66.99 2.04
C TRP A 444 30.78 67.37 1.88
N ASN A 445 29.86 66.42 2.09
CA ASN A 445 28.42 66.67 1.94
C ASN A 445 27.83 67.38 3.16
N VAL A 446 28.34 67.06 4.36
CA VAL A 446 27.99 67.78 5.61
C VAL A 446 28.45 69.23 5.56
N ARG A 447 29.62 69.53 4.99
CA ARG A 447 30.11 70.92 4.79
C ARG A 447 29.25 71.72 3.81
N ASN A 448 28.77 71.10 2.73
CA ASN A 448 27.88 71.78 1.78
C ASN A 448 26.48 72.03 2.36
N LEU A 449 25.93 71.07 3.13
CA LEU A 449 24.67 71.27 3.85
C LEU A 449 24.80 72.34 4.95
N ALA A 450 25.92 72.34 5.69
CA ALA A 450 26.21 73.37 6.68
C ALA A 450 26.43 74.75 6.06
N ARG A 451 27.03 74.84 4.86
CA ARG A 451 27.12 76.10 4.10
C ARG A 451 25.75 76.59 3.63
N ILE A 452 24.88 75.72 3.12
CA ILE A 452 23.53 76.10 2.69
C ILE A 452 22.67 76.51 3.90
N ALA A 453 22.79 75.80 5.02
CA ALA A 453 22.14 76.18 6.27
C ALA A 453 22.70 77.49 6.84
N GLN A 454 24.01 77.73 6.78
CA GLN A 454 24.60 79.03 7.12
C GLN A 454 24.08 80.14 6.21
N ILE A 455 23.97 79.91 4.89
CA ILE A 455 23.43 80.89 3.95
C ILE A 455 21.96 81.22 4.27
N HIS A 456 21.16 80.22 4.65
CA HIS A 456 19.77 80.43 5.08
C HIS A 456 19.67 81.15 6.44
N PHE A 457 20.56 80.84 7.39
CA PHE A 457 20.60 81.53 8.68
C PHE A 457 21.10 82.97 8.53
N THR A 458 22.06 83.24 7.64
CA THR A 458 22.54 84.62 7.37
C THR A 458 21.57 85.47 6.55
N THR A 459 20.65 84.85 5.79
CA THR A 459 19.62 85.60 5.04
C THR A 459 18.30 85.76 5.82
N SER A 460 18.10 85.01 6.91
CA SER A 460 16.90 85.13 7.77
C SER A 460 17.04 86.15 8.91
N GLN A 461 18.06 87.03 8.90
CA GLN A 461 18.23 88.10 9.89
C GLN A 461 17.19 89.25 9.77
N GLN A 462 15.99 88.92 9.31
CA GLN A 462 14.85 89.80 9.21
C GLN A 462 13.54 89.00 9.26
N TYR A 463 13.31 88.23 10.32
CA TYR A 463 11.97 88.06 10.91
C TYR A 463 12.13 87.69 12.39
N SER A 464 11.65 88.60 13.23
CA SER A 464 11.58 88.56 14.68
C SER A 464 10.63 87.48 15.19
N GLU A 465 10.96 86.94 16.38
CA GLU A 465 10.12 86.19 17.32
C GLU A 465 9.62 84.80 16.90
N ILE A 466 10.45 83.78 17.16
CA ILE A 466 9.95 82.47 17.61
C ILE A 466 10.58 82.18 18.97
N ASP A 467 9.69 82.09 19.95
CA ASP A 467 9.91 82.05 21.39
C ASP A 467 10.56 80.72 21.83
N VAL A 468 11.88 80.77 22.07
CA VAL A 468 12.72 79.63 22.51
C VAL A 468 12.31 79.12 23.90
N MET A 469 11.50 79.87 24.66
CA MET A 469 10.99 79.46 25.97
C MET A 469 9.96 78.31 25.89
N ARG A 470 9.19 78.16 24.81
CA ARG A 470 8.19 77.08 24.70
C ARG A 470 8.78 75.68 24.50
N LEU A 471 10.01 75.57 24.03
CA LEU A 471 10.70 74.29 23.84
C LEU A 471 11.29 73.72 25.14
N VAL A 472 11.57 74.58 26.12
CA VAL A 472 12.03 74.17 27.45
C VAL A 472 10.86 73.68 28.31
N ASP A 473 9.69 74.31 28.20
CA ASP A 473 8.48 73.89 28.92
C ASP A 473 7.92 72.55 28.42
N ALA A 474 8.04 72.24 27.12
CA ALA A 474 7.63 70.96 26.56
C ALA A 474 8.55 69.78 26.98
N LEU A 475 9.82 70.05 27.32
CA LEU A 475 10.76 69.04 27.80
C LEU A 475 10.60 68.79 29.32
N ASN A 476 10.23 69.80 30.11
CA ASN A 476 9.99 69.66 31.55
C ASN A 476 8.59 69.10 31.92
N ALA A 477 7.62 69.11 31.00
CA ALA A 477 6.28 68.55 31.25
C ALA A 477 6.21 67.00 31.23
N SER A 478 7.32 66.31 30.94
CA SER A 478 7.38 64.85 30.83
C SER A 478 7.94 64.12 32.07
N SER A 479 8.27 64.84 33.15
CA SER A 479 8.95 64.25 34.31
C SER A 479 8.25 64.41 35.67
N ILE A 480 7.07 65.03 35.77
CA ILE A 480 6.39 65.22 37.07
C ILE A 480 4.87 65.12 36.92
N SER A 481 4.30 63.93 37.19
CA SER A 481 3.02 63.70 37.92
C SER A 481 2.44 62.30 37.69
N GLN A 482 3.17 61.27 38.12
CA GLN A 482 2.54 60.12 38.78
C GLN A 482 2.32 60.53 40.24
N SER A 483 1.11 60.95 40.60
CA SER A 483 0.54 60.74 41.94
C SER A 483 -0.90 61.25 42.02
N SER A 484 -1.75 60.45 42.68
CA SER A 484 -3.09 60.75 43.18
C SER A 484 -4.27 60.78 42.19
N SER A 485 -5.01 59.67 42.13
CA SER A 485 -6.48 59.72 42.28
C SER A 485 -6.98 58.36 42.76
N ASP A 486 -7.39 58.34 44.02
CA ASP A 486 -8.23 57.31 44.61
C ASP A 486 -9.35 58.03 45.40
N SER A 487 -10.55 57.45 45.36
CA SER A 487 -11.78 57.69 46.17
C SER A 487 -12.96 58.56 45.65
N SER A 488 -14.03 57.81 45.30
CA SER A 488 -15.45 57.90 45.70
C SER A 488 -16.39 59.02 45.18
N ILE A 489 -17.46 58.63 44.47
CA ILE A 489 -18.82 58.34 44.99
C ILE A 489 -19.44 57.22 44.13
#